data_AF-A0A534WB34-F1
#
_entry.id   AF-A0A534WB34-F1
#
_cell.length_a   1.000
_cell.length_b   1.000
_cell.length_c   1.000
_cell.angle_alpha   90.00
_cell.angle_beta   90.00
_cell.angle_gamma   90.00
#
_symmetry.space_group_name_H-M   'P 1'
#
loop_
_entity.id
_entity.type
_entity.pdbx_description
1 polymer ?
#
loop_
_entity_poly.entity_id
_entity_poly.type
_entity_poly.pdbx_seq_one_letter_code
_entity_poly.pdbx_strand_id
1 'polypeptide(L)'
;MLHFLREDSRPLYRWLARMEERTYEEIPQPDLVLRLDVPLELAVQRNLTRSKPGGPEPTDYLRQRHARSSELEFSGVPTYRIRTDTLVEETVRTVKPILWNAL
;
A
#
# COMPACT_ATOMS: atom_id res chain seq x y z
N MET A 1 -1.15 7.43 11.73
CA MET A 1 0.01 8.33 11.52
C MET A 1 0.26 9.27 12.72
N LEU A 2 -0.51 9.16 13.81
CA LEU A 2 -0.36 9.90 15.06
C LEU A 2 -0.22 8.98 16.29
N HIS A 3 -0.14 7.65 16.12
CA HIS A 3 -0.01 6.70 17.25
C HIS A 3 1.16 7.02 18.19
N PHE A 4 2.27 7.59 17.66
CA PHE A 4 3.41 8.01 18.48
C PHE A 4 3.11 9.21 19.40
N LEU A 5 2.02 9.96 19.15
CA LEU A 5 1.56 11.07 19.98
C LEU A 5 0.60 10.64 21.09
N ARG A 6 0.30 9.34 21.19
CA ARG A 6 -0.57 8.79 22.24
C ARG A 6 0.01 8.98 23.64
N GLU A 7 1.33 9.04 23.73
CA GLU A 7 2.09 9.27 24.97
C GLU A 7 2.50 10.75 25.14
N ASP A 8 2.07 11.64 24.25
CA ASP A 8 2.38 13.07 24.33
C ASP A 8 1.75 13.69 25.59
N SER A 9 2.50 14.55 26.27
CA SER A 9 2.04 15.24 27.48
C SER A 9 0.86 16.18 27.20
N ARG A 10 0.70 16.63 25.95
CA ARG A 10 -0.33 17.60 25.54
C ARG A 10 -1.67 16.91 25.27
N PRO A 11 -2.76 17.33 25.93
CA PRO A 11 -4.06 16.65 25.86
C PRO A 11 -4.69 16.67 24.46
N LEU A 12 -4.51 17.75 23.69
CA LEU A 12 -5.04 17.86 22.33
C LEU A 12 -4.43 16.81 21.39
N TYR A 13 -3.11 16.59 21.46
CA TYR A 13 -2.43 15.63 20.59
C TYR A 13 -2.84 14.19 20.90
N ARG A 14 -3.00 13.84 22.18
CA ARG A 14 -3.56 12.54 22.57
C ARG A 14 -4.99 12.35 22.10
N TRP A 15 -5.81 13.40 22.16
CA TRP A 15 -7.18 13.36 21.64
C TRP A 15 -7.20 13.13 20.13
N LEU A 16 -6.38 13.86 19.36
CA LEU A 16 -6.25 13.67 17.92
C LEU A 16 -5.76 12.26 17.57
N ALA A 17 -4.78 11.71 18.29
CA ALA A 17 -4.30 10.34 18.08
C ALA A 17 -5.41 9.29 18.31
N ARG A 18 -6.23 9.47 19.36
CA ARG A 18 -7.38 8.59 19.63
C ARG A 18 -8.48 8.72 18.59
N MET A 19 -8.73 9.94 18.09
CA MET A 19 -9.70 10.14 17.01
C MET A 19 -9.22 9.47 15.73
N GLU A 20 -7.93 9.56 15.41
CA GLU A 20 -7.35 8.85 14.26
C GLU A 20 -7.48 7.33 14.41
N GLU A 21 -7.16 6.77 15.58
CA GLU A 21 -7.34 5.34 15.89
C GLU A 21 -8.77 4.88 15.64
N ARG A 22 -9.76 5.61 16.18
CA ARG A 22 -11.18 5.30 15.98
C ARG A 22 -11.57 5.31 14.51
N THR A 23 -11.13 6.31 13.76
CA THR A 23 -11.41 6.39 12.33
C THR A 23 -10.84 5.18 11.58
N TYR A 24 -9.64 4.71 11.94
CA TYR A 24 -9.06 3.50 11.33
C TYR A 24 -9.81 2.22 11.73
N GLU A 25 -10.25 2.10 12.99
CA GLU A 25 -11.03 0.95 13.48
C GLU A 25 -12.42 0.86 12.82
N GLU A 26 -12.98 2.00 12.41
CA GLU A 26 -14.26 2.06 11.69
C GLU A 26 -14.15 1.71 10.20
N ILE A 27 -12.94 1.62 9.64
CA ILE A 27 -12.75 1.20 8.24
C ILE A 27 -13.11 -0.30 8.14
N PRO A 28 -14.11 -0.67 7.31
CA PRO A 28 -14.46 -2.07 7.14
C PRO A 28 -13.31 -2.85 6.53
N GLN A 29 -13.19 -4.11 6.94
CA GLN A 29 -12.25 -5.04 6.32
C GLN A 29 -12.59 -5.21 4.84
N PRO A 30 -11.60 -5.17 3.92
CA PRO A 30 -11.88 -5.38 2.51
C PRO A 30 -12.31 -6.83 2.26
N ASP A 31 -13.20 -7.03 1.29
CA ASP A 31 -13.62 -8.37 0.86
C ASP A 31 -12.52 -9.12 0.08
N LEU A 32 -11.59 -8.37 -0.51
CA LEU A 32 -10.53 -8.87 -1.40
C LEU A 32 -9.31 -7.95 -1.36
N VAL A 33 -8.11 -8.53 -1.39
CA VAL A 33 -6.85 -7.80 -1.59
C VAL A 33 -6.13 -8.30 -2.83
N LEU A 34 -5.80 -7.37 -3.73
CA LEU A 34 -4.89 -7.61 -4.86
C LEU A 34 -3.52 -7.01 -4.54
N ARG A 35 -2.55 -7.85 -4.21
CA ARG A 35 -1.19 -7.43 -3.86
C ARG A 35 -0.31 -7.43 -5.10
N LEU A 36 0.13 -6.26 -5.52
CA LEU A 36 1.00 -6.09 -6.70
C LEU A 36 2.47 -6.23 -6.29
N ASP A 37 3.11 -7.32 -6.70
CA ASP A 37 4.51 -7.57 -6.41
C ASP A 37 5.37 -7.17 -7.63
N VAL A 38 6.47 -6.47 -7.35
CA VAL A 38 7.46 -6.03 -8.34
C VAL A 38 8.86 -6.11 -7.71
N PRO A 39 9.89 -6.58 -8.44
CA PRO A 39 11.27 -6.49 -7.99
C PRO A 39 11.67 -5.04 -7.71
N LEU A 40 12.44 -4.81 -6.64
CA LEU A 40 12.85 -3.47 -6.22
C LEU A 40 13.53 -2.68 -7.34
N GLU A 41 14.47 -3.32 -8.06
CA GLU A 41 15.21 -2.66 -9.15
C GLU A 41 14.30 -2.20 -10.28
N LEU A 42 13.28 -3.00 -10.62
CA LEU A 42 12.30 -2.62 -11.64
C LEU A 42 11.41 -1.47 -11.15
N ALA A 43 11.07 -1.43 -9.86
CA ALA A 43 10.34 -0.30 -9.28
C ALA A 43 11.16 0.99 -9.29
N VAL A 44 12.46 0.92 -8.99
CA VAL A 44 13.39 2.05 -9.07
C VAL A 44 13.49 2.55 -10.51
N GLN A 45 13.72 1.65 -11.48
CA GLN A 45 13.80 2.01 -12.90
C GLN A 45 12.51 2.69 -13.37
N ARG A 46 11.34 2.12 -13.06
CA ARG A 46 10.03 2.69 -13.42
C ARG A 46 9.80 4.05 -12.79
N ASN A 47 10.24 4.28 -11.55
CA ASN A 47 10.13 5.57 -10.89
C ASN A 47 10.99 6.64 -11.59
N LEU A 48 12.23 6.31 -11.97
CA LEU A 48 13.13 7.22 -12.68
C LEU A 48 12.58 7.65 -14.06
N THR A 49 11.91 6.74 -14.76
CA THR A 49 11.30 7.03 -16.07
C THR A 49 9.86 7.53 -15.97
N ARG A 50 9.31 7.69 -14.76
CA ARG A 50 7.91 8.10 -14.57
C ARG A 50 7.76 9.59 -14.79
N SER A 51 6.99 9.95 -15.81
CA SER A 51 6.49 11.33 -15.97
C SER A 51 5.30 11.55 -15.01
N LYS A 52 5.54 12.15 -13.85
CA LYS A 52 4.50 12.57 -12.90
C LYS A 52 4.75 14.00 -12.40
N PRO A 53 3.70 14.75 -12.03
CA PRO A 53 3.86 16.02 -11.32
C PRO A 53 4.73 15.84 -10.08
N GLY A 54 5.73 16.70 -9.90
CA GLY A 54 6.71 16.59 -8.81
C GLY A 54 7.92 15.70 -9.10
N GLY A 55 8.04 15.12 -10.30
CA GLY A 55 9.20 14.33 -10.71
C GLY A 55 9.29 12.95 -10.04
N PRO A 56 10.37 12.19 -10.27
CA PRO A 56 10.59 10.91 -9.61
C PRO A 56 10.72 11.07 -8.10
N GLU A 57 10.22 10.09 -7.33
CA GLU A 57 10.49 10.06 -5.89
C GLU A 57 11.98 9.79 -5.60
N PRO A 58 12.51 10.27 -4.46
CA PRO A 58 13.83 9.88 -4.01
C PRO A 58 13.96 8.36 -3.88
N THR A 59 15.05 7.80 -4.41
CA THR A 59 15.27 6.35 -4.45
C THR A 59 15.25 5.71 -3.05
N ASP A 60 15.85 6.35 -2.05
CA ASP A 60 15.90 5.81 -0.68
C ASP A 60 14.51 5.76 -0.04
N TYR A 61 13.68 6.78 -0.27
CA TYR A 61 12.29 6.76 0.14
C TYR A 61 11.52 5.61 -0.53
N LEU A 62 11.74 5.39 -1.82
CA LEU A 62 11.10 4.30 -2.55
C LEU A 62 11.52 2.93 -2.03
N ARG A 63 12.81 2.72 -1.73
CA ARG A 63 13.33 1.48 -1.13
C ARG A 63 12.69 1.20 0.22
N GLN A 64 12.63 2.20 1.09
CA GLN A 64 11.99 2.07 2.39
C GLN A 64 10.50 1.74 2.26
N ARG A 65 9.81 2.43 1.34
CA ARG A 65 8.38 2.18 1.06
C ARG A 65 8.14 0.78 0.52
N HIS A 66 8.98 0.30 -0.40
CA HIS A 66 8.90 -1.04 -0.97
C HIS A 66 9.09 -2.12 0.11
N ALA A 67 10.12 -1.98 0.96
CA ALA A 67 10.35 -2.89 2.08
C ALA A 67 9.14 -2.95 3.03
N ARG A 68 8.62 -1.79 3.47
CA ARG A 68 7.44 -1.73 4.34
C ARG A 68 6.21 -2.37 3.70
N SER A 69 5.95 -2.11 2.42
CA SER A 69 4.82 -2.69 1.70
C SER A 69 4.97 -4.21 1.50
N SER A 70 6.20 -4.71 1.36
CA SER A 70 6.46 -6.14 1.17
C SER A 70 6.15 -6.98 2.41
N GLU A 71 6.21 -6.37 3.59
CA GLU A 71 5.92 -7.00 4.89
C GLU A 71 4.42 -6.94 5.27
N LEU A 72 3.58 -6.24 4.49
CA LEU A 72 2.15 -6.14 4.80
C LEU A 72 1.44 -7.48 4.59
N GLU A 73 0.73 -7.90 5.62
CA GLU A 73 -0.15 -9.07 5.63
C GLU A 73 -1.60 -8.66 5.93
N PHE A 74 -2.56 -9.25 5.22
CA PHE A 74 -3.99 -9.00 5.36
C PHE A 74 -4.67 -10.27 5.87
N SER A 75 -4.54 -10.52 7.17
CA SER A 75 -5.14 -11.71 7.80
C SER A 75 -6.67 -11.71 7.64
N GLY A 76 -7.22 -12.89 7.36
CA GLY A 76 -8.67 -13.07 7.21
C GLY A 76 -9.29 -12.52 5.93
N VAL A 77 -8.50 -11.96 4.99
CA VAL A 77 -8.98 -11.50 3.67
C VAL A 77 -8.37 -12.35 2.55
N PRO A 78 -9.17 -12.83 1.58
CA PRO A 78 -8.65 -13.41 0.35
C PRO A 78 -7.64 -12.47 -0.33
N THR A 79 -6.38 -12.91 -0.39
CA THR A 79 -5.27 -12.09 -0.91
C THR A 79 -4.64 -12.77 -2.11
N TYR A 80 -4.63 -12.08 -3.25
CA TYR A 80 -4.03 -12.55 -4.50
C TYR A 80 -2.77 -11.76 -4.81
N ARG A 81 -1.63 -12.46 -4.90
CA ARG A 81 -0.36 -11.87 -5.32
C ARG A 81 -0.26 -11.85 -6.83
N ILE A 82 -0.05 -10.67 -7.39
CA ILE A 82 0.00 -10.42 -8.83
C ILE A 82 1.37 -9.86 -9.15
N ARG A 83 2.12 -10.61 -9.95
CA ARG A 83 3.40 -10.12 -10.48
C ARG A 83 3.13 -9.05 -11.51
N THR A 84 3.81 -7.92 -11.35
CA THR A 84 3.68 -6.76 -12.24
C THR A 84 4.98 -6.44 -12.95
N ASP A 85 5.91 -7.40 -13.02
CA ASP A 85 7.15 -7.29 -13.78
C ASP A 85 6.98 -7.55 -15.27
N THR A 86 5.74 -7.79 -15.71
CA THR A 86 5.35 -7.94 -17.11
C THR A 86 4.66 -6.69 -17.65
N LEU A 87 4.08 -6.81 -18.85
CA LEU A 87 3.30 -5.76 -19.48
C LEU A 87 2.00 -5.48 -18.70
N VAL A 88 1.49 -4.26 -18.82
CA VAL A 88 0.27 -3.82 -18.12
C VAL A 88 -0.93 -4.67 -18.57
N GLU A 89 -0.99 -5.01 -19.86
CA GLU A 89 -2.06 -5.81 -20.46
C GLU A 89 -2.14 -7.22 -19.85
N GLU A 90 -0.99 -7.82 -19.58
CA GLU A 90 -0.90 -9.15 -18.94
C GLU A 90 -1.29 -9.09 -17.47
N THR A 91 -0.90 -8.03 -16.77
CA THR A 91 -1.34 -7.78 -15.40
C THR A 91 -2.87 -7.64 -15.35
N VAL A 92 -3.46 -6.85 -16.25
CA VAL A 92 -4.91 -6.66 -16.36
C VAL A 92 -5.62 -7.97 -16.69
N ARG A 93 -5.08 -8.77 -17.61
CA ARG A 93 -5.63 -10.09 -17.97
C ARG A 93 -5.65 -11.04 -16.78
N THR A 94 -4.67 -10.94 -15.89
CA THR A 94 -4.58 -11.73 -14.64
C THR A 94 -5.57 -11.26 -13.59
N VAL A 95 -5.73 -9.94 -13.43
CA VAL A 95 -6.65 -9.33 -12.45
C VAL A 95 -8.13 -9.60 -12.77
N LYS A 96 -8.53 -9.50 -14.05
CA LYS A 96 -9.93 -9.59 -14.48
C LYS A 96 -10.69 -10.83 -13.95
N PRO A 97 -10.21 -12.07 -14.12
CA PRO A 97 -10.94 -13.24 -13.62
C PRO A 97 -11.01 -13.29 -12.09
N ILE A 98 -10.00 -12.76 -11.39
CA ILE A 98 -10.01 -12.69 -9.91
C ILE A 98 -11.15 -11.80 -9.45
N LEU A 99 -11.27 -10.60 -10.04
CA LEU A 99 -12.36 -9.68 -9.73
C LEU A 99 -13.72 -10.28 -10.07
N TRP A 100 -13.86 -10.91 -11.24
CA TRP A 100 -15.13 -11.49 -11.68
C TRP A 100 -15.63 -12.64 -10.78
N ASN A 101 -14.72 -13.38 -10.14
CA ASN A 101 -15.09 -14.46 -9.22
C ASN A 101 -15.36 -13.97 -7.79
N ALA A 102 -14.96 -12.74 -7.47
CA ALA A 102 -15.12 -12.15 -6.15
C ALA A 102 -16.35 -11.23 -6.04
N LEU A 103 -16.90 -10.80 -7.18
CA LEU A 103 -18.13 -10.01 -7.32
C LEU A 103 -19.30 -10.91 -7.72
#